data_AF-A0A7K5CAB8-F1
#
_entry.id   AF-A0A7K5CAB8-F1
#
_cell.length_a   1.000
_cell.length_b   1.000
_cell.length_c   1.000
_cell.angle_alpha   90.00
_cell.angle_beta   90.00
_cell.angle_gamma   90.00
#
_symmetry.space_group_name_H-M   'P 1'
#
loop_
_entity.id
_entity.type
_entity.pdbx_description
1 polymer ?
#
loop_
_entity_poly.entity_id
_entity_poly.type
_entity_poly.pdbx_seq_one_letter_code
_entity_poly.pdbx_strand_id
1 'polypeptide(L)'
;ARYFFNKEGDFNNLTAAAYHKKTHLLVTGFASGVFHLHELPDFNLIHSLSISDQRIASISINCTGDWIAFGCSGLGQLLVWEWQSESYVLKQQGHFNSMVSLAYSPDGQYIVTGGEDGKVKVWNTSSSFCFVTFTEHNSGVTAVTFTSTGYVVLSASLDGTVRAFDLHRYRNFRTFTSPRPSQFSCLAVDSSGEIVAAGSQDSFEIFIWSMQSGRLLDVLAGHEGPISSLSFNPMKCVLASASWDKTVKLWDMLDSWRTKETLIINSDVLVVAFRPDGKELAVAALNGQITFWDHDNAVQTGSIEGRHDLQMGRKELDKITAKQAAKGKSFTTLCYSADGQSILAGGLSKFVCIYNVKEQILMKKFEISCNHSLDAMEVFCVSKEMKDFFFSELITDCELVVNVLNHFQISLLGDMSYRHFKPEIRVTCVRFCPTGRSWAATTTEGLLLYSLDSGLVFDPFELDIDVTPSNIHKTLTQKEYTVAIVMAFKLNEKKLIQEVIEAVPSSEVDVVCSSLPDLYVEKLLEFLASAFETSCHLEFYLIWAHKLLMLHGQKLKTR
;
A
#
# COMPACT_ATOMS: atom_id res chain seq x y z
N ALA A 1 -40.24 -16.10 -25.73
CA ALA A 1 -40.37 -16.11 -24.26
C ALA A 1 -38.97 -16.16 -23.64
N ARG A 2 -38.42 -15.00 -23.27
CA ARG A 2 -37.23 -14.89 -22.42
C ARG A 2 -37.75 -14.51 -21.03
N TYR A 3 -37.82 -15.47 -20.13
CA TYR A 3 -38.20 -15.23 -18.74
C TYR A 3 -37.06 -14.48 -18.05
N PHE A 4 -37.16 -13.15 -18.03
CA PHE A 4 -36.40 -12.36 -17.06
C PHE A 4 -37.07 -12.54 -15.70
N PHE A 5 -36.28 -12.90 -14.70
CA PHE A 5 -36.70 -12.89 -13.31
C PHE A 5 -37.09 -11.46 -12.91
N ASN A 6 -38.35 -11.09 -13.10
CA ASN A 6 -38.98 -10.08 -12.26
C ASN A 6 -39.07 -10.71 -10.86
N LYS A 7 -38.01 -10.55 -10.06
CA LYS A 7 -38.12 -10.77 -8.62
C LYS A 7 -39.05 -9.66 -8.10
N GLU A 8 -40.27 -10.03 -7.73
CA GLU A 8 -41.22 -9.11 -7.10
C GLU A 8 -40.60 -8.52 -5.82
N GLY A 9 -40.53 -7.19 -5.72
CA GLY A 9 -39.94 -6.44 -4.59
C GLY A 9 -39.27 -5.12 -5.01
N ASP A 10 -38.68 -4.40 -4.04
CA ASP A 10 -37.98 -3.10 -4.17
C ASP A 10 -36.80 -3.08 -5.19
N PHE A 11 -36.47 -4.22 -5.80
CA PHE A 11 -35.41 -4.40 -6.79
C PHE A 11 -35.68 -3.67 -8.13
N ASN A 12 -36.94 -3.31 -8.40
CA ASN A 12 -37.34 -2.53 -9.57
C ASN A 12 -37.47 -1.02 -9.29
N ASN A 13 -37.09 -0.55 -8.09
CA ASN A 13 -37.12 0.87 -7.78
C ASN A 13 -36.03 1.60 -8.57
N LEU A 14 -36.43 2.68 -9.25
CA LEU A 14 -35.51 3.59 -9.91
C LEU A 14 -34.66 4.30 -8.85
N THR A 15 -33.35 4.18 -8.94
CA THR A 15 -32.42 4.78 -7.97
C THR A 15 -31.73 6.02 -8.52
N ALA A 16 -31.39 6.01 -9.80
CA ALA A 16 -30.73 7.13 -10.47
C ALA A 16 -31.24 7.25 -11.91
N ALA A 17 -31.27 8.49 -12.42
CA ALA A 17 -31.55 8.74 -13.83
C ALA A 17 -30.76 9.94 -14.33
N ALA A 18 -30.37 9.92 -15.59
CA ALA A 18 -29.68 11.02 -16.26
C ALA A 18 -30.26 11.20 -17.66
N TYR A 19 -30.46 12.46 -18.08
CA TYR A 19 -30.98 12.79 -19.39
C TYR A 19 -30.02 13.72 -20.13
N HIS A 20 -29.62 13.32 -21.33
CA HIS A 20 -28.80 14.14 -22.21
C HIS A 20 -29.66 14.79 -23.30
N LYS A 21 -29.83 16.12 -23.18
CA LYS A 21 -30.76 16.89 -24.02
C LYS A 21 -30.38 16.91 -25.51
N LYS A 22 -29.10 16.88 -25.87
CA LYS A 22 -28.66 17.02 -27.28
C LYS A 22 -28.89 15.76 -28.10
N THR A 23 -28.71 14.59 -27.51
CA THR A 23 -28.91 13.28 -28.17
C THR A 23 -30.25 12.65 -27.79
N HIS A 24 -31.04 13.34 -26.96
CA HIS A 24 -32.29 12.86 -26.38
C HIS A 24 -32.22 11.48 -25.71
N LEU A 25 -31.07 11.15 -25.11
CA LEU A 25 -30.87 9.89 -24.40
C LEU A 25 -31.28 10.01 -22.94
N LEU A 26 -32.14 9.10 -22.48
CA LEU A 26 -32.49 8.91 -21.09
C LEU A 26 -31.89 7.61 -20.56
N VAL A 27 -31.05 7.71 -19.54
CA VAL A 27 -30.50 6.56 -18.81
C VAL A 27 -31.22 6.45 -17.48
N THR A 28 -31.73 5.27 -17.17
CA THR A 28 -32.37 4.94 -15.89
C THR A 28 -31.70 3.75 -15.25
N GLY A 29 -31.27 3.87 -13.99
CA GLY A 29 -30.65 2.81 -13.21
C GLY A 29 -31.53 2.38 -12.06
N PHE A 30 -31.53 1.08 -11.77
CA PHE A 30 -32.41 0.45 -10.78
C PHE A 30 -31.63 -0.10 -9.58
N ALA A 31 -32.37 -0.36 -8.50
CA ALA A 31 -31.86 -0.98 -7.29
C ALA A 31 -31.32 -2.41 -7.51
N SER A 32 -31.82 -3.11 -8.52
CA SER A 32 -31.33 -4.43 -8.95
C SER A 32 -29.95 -4.41 -9.62
N GLY A 33 -29.42 -3.24 -9.98
CA GLY A 33 -28.18 -3.12 -10.75
C GLY A 33 -28.36 -3.25 -12.27
N VAL A 34 -29.61 -3.34 -12.72
CA VAL A 34 -30.00 -3.19 -14.12
C VAL A 34 -30.08 -1.70 -14.47
N PHE A 35 -29.72 -1.35 -15.70
CA PHE A 35 -30.00 -0.04 -16.27
C PHE A 35 -30.67 -0.18 -17.64
N HIS A 36 -31.50 0.80 -17.96
CA HIS A 36 -32.12 0.95 -19.27
C HIS A 36 -31.66 2.26 -19.92
N LEU A 37 -31.40 2.19 -21.22
CA LEU A 37 -31.13 3.33 -22.08
C LEU A 37 -32.31 3.51 -23.03
N HIS A 38 -32.97 4.67 -22.97
CA HIS A 38 -34.11 5.01 -23.81
C HIS A 38 -33.80 6.21 -24.71
N GLU A 39 -34.31 6.18 -25.92
CA GLU A 39 -34.39 7.32 -26.83
C GLU A 39 -35.70 8.06 -26.60
N LEU A 40 -35.62 9.35 -26.27
CA LEU A 40 -36.76 10.25 -26.21
C LEU A 40 -36.85 11.10 -27.49
N PRO A 41 -38.03 11.59 -27.89
CA PRO A 41 -39.31 11.54 -27.19
C PRO A 41 -40.10 10.23 -27.35
N ASP A 42 -39.72 9.36 -28.29
CA ASP A 42 -40.50 8.17 -28.66
C ASP A 42 -40.49 7.07 -27.58
N PHE A 43 -39.62 7.19 -26.57
CA PHE A 43 -39.42 6.26 -25.47
C PHE A 43 -39.05 4.85 -25.95
N ASN A 44 -38.22 4.78 -27.00
CA ASN A 44 -37.70 3.53 -27.53
C ASN A 44 -36.60 3.01 -26.61
N LEU A 45 -36.70 1.75 -26.18
CA LEU A 45 -35.64 1.09 -25.41
C LEU A 45 -34.49 0.72 -26.37
N ILE A 46 -33.33 1.34 -26.19
CA ILE A 46 -32.10 1.02 -26.93
C ILE A 46 -31.43 -0.20 -26.29
N HIS A 47 -31.10 -0.12 -25.00
CA HIS A 47 -30.41 -1.18 -24.27
C HIS A 47 -31.01 -1.42 -22.88
N SER A 48 -30.93 -2.68 -22.44
CA SER A 48 -31.26 -3.12 -21.08
C SER A 48 -30.20 -4.11 -20.63
N LEU A 49 -29.30 -3.69 -19.74
CA LEU A 49 -28.14 -4.48 -19.30
C LEU A 49 -28.02 -4.46 -17.78
N SER A 50 -27.46 -5.53 -17.22
CA SER A 50 -27.13 -5.65 -15.79
C SER A 50 -25.65 -5.42 -15.56
N ILE A 51 -25.30 -4.45 -14.72
CA ILE A 51 -23.92 -4.13 -14.36
C ILE A 51 -23.42 -5.03 -13.22
N SER A 52 -24.23 -5.11 -12.17
CA SER A 52 -23.94 -5.79 -10.92
C SER A 52 -25.25 -6.23 -10.27
N ASP A 53 -25.17 -7.02 -9.21
CA ASP A 53 -26.33 -7.42 -8.40
C ASP A 53 -26.65 -6.40 -7.29
N GLN A 54 -26.14 -5.17 -7.43
CA GLN A 54 -26.26 -4.12 -6.42
C GLN A 54 -26.81 -2.82 -7.00
N ARG A 55 -27.38 -2.00 -6.13
CA ARG A 55 -28.03 -0.75 -6.53
C ARG A 55 -27.09 0.20 -7.26
N ILE A 56 -27.55 0.73 -8.39
CA ILE A 56 -26.88 1.84 -9.08
C ILE A 56 -27.15 3.10 -8.27
N ALA A 57 -26.12 3.69 -7.68
CA ALA A 57 -26.25 4.87 -6.82
C ALA A 57 -26.24 6.18 -7.63
N SER A 58 -25.48 6.24 -8.71
CA SER A 58 -25.35 7.44 -9.53
C SER A 58 -25.14 7.09 -11.01
N ILE A 59 -25.66 7.96 -11.87
CA ILE A 59 -25.47 7.91 -13.32
C ILE A 59 -25.09 9.30 -13.79
N SER A 60 -24.12 9.39 -14.69
CA SER A 60 -23.73 10.65 -15.35
C SER A 60 -23.44 10.39 -16.82
N ILE A 61 -23.74 11.36 -17.68
CA ILE A 61 -23.50 11.28 -19.13
C ILE A 61 -22.47 12.35 -19.48
N ASN A 62 -21.52 12.03 -20.35
CA ASN A 62 -20.54 13.00 -20.82
C ASN A 62 -21.21 14.11 -21.66
N CYS A 63 -20.46 15.18 -21.94
CA CYS A 63 -21.00 16.35 -22.63
C CYS A 63 -21.32 16.13 -24.11
N THR A 64 -20.75 15.10 -24.74
CA THR A 64 -21.03 14.70 -26.14
C THR A 64 -22.23 13.76 -26.22
N GLY A 65 -22.47 12.95 -25.19
CA GLY A 65 -23.52 11.95 -25.12
C GLY A 65 -23.05 10.52 -25.43
N ASP A 66 -21.76 10.29 -25.67
CA ASP A 66 -21.20 9.00 -26.09
C ASP A 66 -20.89 8.06 -24.90
N TRP A 67 -20.52 8.63 -23.75
CA TRP A 67 -20.10 7.88 -22.57
C TRP A 67 -21.06 8.07 -21.41
N ILE A 68 -21.35 6.96 -20.73
CA ILE A 68 -22.20 6.92 -19.56
C ILE A 68 -21.39 6.34 -18.40
N ALA A 69 -21.28 7.11 -17.32
CA ALA A 69 -20.65 6.69 -16.08
C ALA A 69 -21.69 6.18 -15.10
N PHE A 70 -21.42 5.05 -14.46
CA PHE A 70 -22.26 4.47 -13.41
C PHE A 70 -21.44 4.26 -12.14
N GLY A 71 -22.01 4.64 -11.00
CA GLY A 71 -21.45 4.40 -9.68
C GLY A 71 -22.30 3.43 -8.88
N CYS A 72 -21.69 2.34 -8.40
CA CYS A 72 -22.33 1.36 -7.52
C CYS A 72 -21.66 1.43 -6.14
N SER A 73 -22.36 2.06 -5.19
CA SER A 73 -21.82 2.38 -3.86
C SER A 73 -21.49 1.13 -3.04
N GLY A 74 -22.34 0.11 -3.02
CA GLY A 74 -22.14 -1.02 -2.10
C GLY A 74 -21.10 -2.06 -2.54
N LEU A 75 -20.47 -1.90 -3.70
CA LEU A 75 -19.29 -2.69 -4.10
C LEU A 75 -18.06 -1.82 -4.34
N GLY A 76 -18.18 -0.50 -4.22
CA GLY A 76 -17.15 0.45 -4.62
C GLY A 76 -16.77 0.33 -6.09
N GLN A 77 -17.77 0.11 -6.97
CA GLN A 77 -17.55 -0.05 -8.40
C GLN A 77 -17.83 1.26 -9.14
N LEU A 78 -16.91 1.62 -10.03
CA LEU A 78 -17.02 2.72 -10.96
C LEU A 78 -16.80 2.19 -12.37
N LEU A 79 -17.72 2.51 -13.26
CA LEU A 79 -17.60 2.14 -14.66
C LEU A 79 -17.97 3.27 -15.59
N VAL A 80 -17.33 3.26 -16.75
CA VAL A 80 -17.61 4.14 -17.88
C VAL A 80 -17.86 3.25 -19.08
N TRP A 81 -19.04 3.39 -19.65
CA TRP A 81 -19.54 2.56 -20.74
C TRP A 81 -19.80 3.43 -21.97
N GLU A 82 -19.28 3.00 -23.11
CA GLU A 82 -19.56 3.59 -24.41
C GLU A 82 -20.71 2.81 -25.05
N TRP A 83 -21.86 3.47 -25.17
CA TRP A 83 -23.10 2.77 -25.47
C TRP A 83 -23.22 2.38 -26.95
N GLN A 84 -22.61 3.15 -27.86
CA GLN A 84 -22.65 2.88 -29.30
C GLN A 84 -21.83 1.63 -29.68
N SER A 85 -20.69 1.43 -29.02
CA SER A 85 -19.79 0.29 -29.25
C SER A 85 -20.09 -0.90 -28.32
N GLU A 86 -21.03 -0.74 -27.40
CA GLU A 86 -21.35 -1.68 -26.31
C GLU A 86 -20.13 -2.08 -25.46
N SER A 87 -19.11 -1.21 -25.39
CA SER A 87 -17.83 -1.52 -24.75
C SER A 87 -17.60 -0.75 -23.44
N TYR A 88 -16.88 -1.37 -22.51
CA TYR A 88 -16.45 -0.69 -21.28
C TYR A 88 -15.16 0.07 -21.56
N VAL A 89 -15.21 1.39 -21.39
CA VAL A 89 -14.00 2.24 -21.39
C VAL A 89 -13.23 2.04 -20.08
N LEU A 90 -13.96 1.95 -18.98
CA LEU A 90 -13.41 1.75 -17.64
C LEU A 90 -14.32 0.82 -16.85
N LYS A 91 -13.75 -0.18 -16.19
CA LYS A 91 -14.43 -0.99 -15.18
C LYS A 91 -13.50 -1.20 -14.00
N GLN A 92 -13.66 -0.34 -12.99
CA GLN A 92 -12.83 -0.34 -11.80
C GLN A 92 -13.64 -0.73 -10.57
N GLN A 93 -12.99 -1.48 -9.69
CA GLN A 93 -13.58 -1.91 -8.42
C GLN A 93 -12.53 -1.78 -7.33
N GLY A 94 -12.85 -0.97 -6.31
CA GLY A 94 -12.10 -0.91 -5.06
C GLY A 94 -12.20 -2.20 -4.24
N HIS A 95 -11.46 -2.28 -3.14
CA HIS A 95 -11.81 -3.26 -2.11
C HIS A 95 -13.09 -2.82 -1.42
N PHE A 96 -14.03 -3.74 -1.26
CA PHE A 96 -15.28 -3.45 -0.54
C PHE A 96 -15.07 -3.54 0.98
N ASN A 97 -14.35 -4.57 1.41
CA ASN A 97 -13.94 -4.74 2.80
C ASN A 97 -12.55 -4.10 3.04
N SER A 98 -12.16 -4.04 4.30
CA SER A 98 -10.88 -3.49 4.74
C SER A 98 -9.70 -4.10 3.98
N MET A 99 -8.77 -3.24 3.54
CA MET A 99 -7.46 -3.67 3.05
C MET A 99 -6.59 -4.08 4.22
N VAL A 100 -5.99 -5.26 4.18
CA VAL A 100 -5.21 -5.82 5.29
C VAL A 100 -3.72 -5.72 5.03
N SER A 101 -3.29 -5.96 3.79
CA SER A 101 -1.87 -6.05 3.45
C SER A 101 -1.53 -5.32 2.16
N LEU A 102 -0.27 -4.91 2.06
CA LEU A 102 0.28 -4.20 0.94
C LEU A 102 1.74 -4.61 0.69
N ALA A 103 2.10 -4.75 -0.58
CA ALA A 103 3.48 -4.88 -1.03
C ALA A 103 3.73 -4.06 -2.31
N TYR A 104 4.89 -3.43 -2.39
CA TYR A 104 5.39 -2.84 -3.62
C TYR A 104 6.08 -3.91 -4.47
N SER A 105 5.96 -3.79 -5.78
CA SER A 105 6.87 -4.48 -6.69
C SER A 105 8.31 -3.96 -6.48
N PRO A 106 9.34 -4.79 -6.72
CA PRO A 106 10.74 -4.38 -6.57
C PRO A 106 11.14 -3.17 -7.43
N ASP A 107 10.44 -2.94 -8.54
CA ASP A 107 10.62 -1.77 -9.42
C ASP A 107 9.82 -0.53 -8.96
N GLY A 108 8.92 -0.67 -7.98
CA GLY A 108 8.06 0.40 -7.48
C GLY A 108 6.88 0.81 -8.37
N GLN A 109 6.74 0.21 -9.56
CA GLN A 109 5.69 0.58 -10.53
C GLN A 109 4.31 0.04 -10.17
N TYR A 110 4.28 -1.07 -9.41
CA TYR A 110 3.05 -1.76 -9.04
C TYR A 110 2.93 -1.88 -7.53
N ILE A 111 1.69 -1.83 -7.07
CA ILE A 111 1.32 -2.10 -5.68
C ILE A 111 0.34 -3.26 -5.71
N VAL A 112 0.53 -4.23 -4.83
CA VAL A 112 -0.45 -5.29 -4.62
C VAL A 112 -1.07 -5.12 -3.25
N THR A 113 -2.39 -5.21 -3.19
CA THR A 113 -3.17 -5.18 -1.96
C THR A 113 -3.93 -6.48 -1.75
N GLY A 114 -3.95 -6.95 -0.50
CA GLY A 114 -4.81 -8.04 -0.05
C GLY A 114 -5.95 -7.50 0.79
N GLY A 115 -7.19 -7.86 0.43
CA GLY A 115 -8.39 -7.44 1.14
C GLY A 115 -9.01 -8.55 1.99
N GLU A 116 -9.81 -8.15 2.97
CA GLU A 116 -10.69 -9.05 3.72
C GLU A 116 -11.85 -9.58 2.84
N ASP A 117 -12.04 -9.01 1.64
CA ASP A 117 -12.94 -9.51 0.59
C ASP A 117 -12.43 -10.77 -0.13
N GLY A 118 -11.27 -11.30 0.26
CA GLY A 118 -10.63 -12.46 -0.35
C GLY A 118 -10.03 -12.17 -1.73
N LYS A 119 -9.89 -10.90 -2.11
CA LYS A 119 -9.32 -10.51 -3.39
C LYS A 119 -7.90 -10.01 -3.22
N VAL A 120 -7.06 -10.33 -4.20
CA VAL A 120 -5.74 -9.71 -4.35
C VAL A 120 -5.80 -8.82 -5.57
N LYS A 121 -5.54 -7.53 -5.40
CA LYS A 121 -5.61 -6.54 -6.48
C LYS A 121 -4.23 -5.98 -6.76
N VAL A 122 -3.90 -5.88 -8.05
CA VAL A 122 -2.66 -5.26 -8.53
C VAL A 122 -3.01 -3.91 -9.13
N TRP A 123 -2.37 -2.88 -8.61
CA TRP A 123 -2.54 -1.48 -8.94
C TRP A 123 -1.29 -0.96 -9.61
N ASN A 124 -1.46 -0.11 -10.61
CA ASN A 124 -0.36 0.65 -11.18
C ASN A 124 -0.22 1.98 -10.42
N THR A 125 0.98 2.29 -9.96
CA THR A 125 1.28 3.49 -9.15
C THR A 125 1.06 4.79 -9.95
N SER A 126 1.34 4.81 -11.26
CA SER A 126 1.24 6.01 -12.10
C SER A 126 -0.19 6.30 -12.56
N SER A 127 -0.92 5.28 -13.03
CA SER A 127 -2.31 5.45 -13.50
C SER A 127 -3.35 5.32 -12.39
N SER A 128 -2.95 4.78 -11.22
CA SER A 128 -3.84 4.48 -10.09
C SER A 128 -4.98 3.51 -10.40
N PHE A 129 -4.92 2.79 -11.53
CA PHE A 129 -5.92 1.80 -11.91
C PHE A 129 -5.53 0.39 -11.48
N CYS A 130 -6.54 -0.39 -11.10
CA CYS A 130 -6.40 -1.83 -10.94
C CYS A 130 -6.48 -2.46 -12.33
N PHE A 131 -5.44 -3.20 -12.70
CA PHE A 131 -5.41 -3.91 -13.98
C PHE A 131 -5.62 -5.42 -13.81
N VAL A 132 -5.37 -5.98 -12.61
CA VAL A 132 -5.57 -7.40 -12.30
C VAL A 132 -6.23 -7.56 -10.94
N THR A 133 -7.25 -8.41 -10.87
CA THR A 133 -7.87 -8.87 -9.61
C THR A 133 -7.87 -10.39 -9.59
N PHE A 134 -7.19 -10.98 -8.62
CA PHE A 134 -7.25 -12.41 -8.34
C PHE A 134 -8.33 -12.69 -7.30
N THR A 135 -9.22 -13.64 -7.59
CA THR A 135 -10.40 -13.97 -6.77
C THR A 135 -10.41 -15.44 -6.34
N GLU A 136 -9.23 -16.04 -6.20
CA GLU A 136 -9.11 -17.47 -5.90
C GLU A 136 -9.18 -17.80 -4.40
N HIS A 137 -8.97 -16.82 -3.53
CA HIS A 137 -9.12 -17.00 -2.09
C HIS A 137 -10.60 -16.99 -1.69
N ASN A 138 -10.96 -17.89 -0.79
CA ASN A 138 -12.34 -18.02 -0.27
C ASN A 138 -12.57 -17.19 1.00
N SER A 139 -11.50 -16.73 1.64
CA SER A 139 -11.52 -15.96 2.88
C SER A 139 -10.54 -14.78 2.78
N GLY A 140 -10.54 -13.90 3.78
CA GLY A 140 -9.70 -12.71 3.81
C GLY A 140 -8.22 -13.00 3.60
N VAL A 141 -7.56 -12.15 2.82
CA VAL A 141 -6.11 -12.22 2.55
C VAL A 141 -5.38 -11.44 3.64
N THR A 142 -4.51 -12.11 4.39
CA THR A 142 -3.84 -11.55 5.58
C THR A 142 -2.51 -10.90 5.23
N ALA A 143 -1.75 -11.48 4.31
CA ALA A 143 -0.45 -10.97 3.90
C ALA A 143 -0.24 -11.15 2.39
N VAL A 144 0.48 -10.21 1.80
CA VAL A 144 0.90 -10.24 0.40
C VAL A 144 2.36 -9.83 0.34
N THR A 145 3.13 -10.48 -0.53
CA THR A 145 4.51 -10.09 -0.82
C THR A 145 4.88 -10.37 -2.27
N PHE A 146 5.84 -9.62 -2.78
CA PHE A 146 6.50 -9.91 -4.05
C PHE A 146 7.71 -10.82 -3.84
N THR A 147 8.09 -11.53 -4.89
CA THR A 147 9.45 -12.07 -5.03
C THR A 147 10.42 -10.94 -5.41
N SER A 148 11.70 -11.13 -5.12
CA SER A 148 12.78 -10.19 -5.52
C SER A 148 12.84 -9.92 -7.03
N THR A 149 12.38 -10.88 -7.85
CA THR A 149 12.28 -10.75 -9.30
C THR A 149 11.12 -9.86 -9.76
N GLY A 150 10.10 -9.64 -8.92
CA GLY A 150 8.94 -8.78 -9.23
C GLY A 150 7.84 -9.41 -10.09
N TYR A 151 8.06 -10.59 -10.65
CA TYR A 151 7.08 -11.24 -11.54
C TYR A 151 6.09 -12.14 -10.83
N VAL A 152 6.37 -12.52 -9.59
CA VAL A 152 5.54 -13.42 -8.80
C VAL A 152 5.03 -12.71 -7.56
N VAL A 153 3.73 -12.81 -7.34
CA VAL A 153 3.04 -12.31 -6.15
C VAL A 153 2.60 -13.49 -5.32
N LEU A 154 2.86 -13.44 -4.01
CA LEU A 154 2.41 -14.43 -3.07
C LEU A 154 1.40 -13.81 -2.11
N SER A 155 0.37 -14.58 -1.79
CA SER A 155 -0.66 -14.19 -0.83
C SER A 155 -0.92 -15.31 0.17
N ALA A 156 -1.09 -14.95 1.44
CA ALA A 156 -1.54 -15.84 2.50
C ALA A 156 -2.95 -15.43 2.94
N SER A 157 -3.76 -16.42 3.31
CA SER A 157 -5.15 -16.20 3.69
C SER A 157 -5.58 -17.07 4.86
N LEU A 158 -6.66 -16.63 5.51
CA LEU A 158 -7.38 -17.39 6.54
C LEU A 158 -8.10 -18.63 5.96
N ASP A 159 -8.15 -18.81 4.63
CA ASP A 159 -8.64 -20.05 4.02
C ASP A 159 -7.67 -21.24 4.18
N GLY A 160 -6.50 -20.99 4.77
CA GLY A 160 -5.47 -21.99 5.03
C GLY A 160 -4.64 -22.35 3.82
N THR A 161 -4.58 -21.45 2.83
CA THR A 161 -3.73 -21.59 1.66
C THR A 161 -2.79 -20.39 1.51
N VAL A 162 -1.61 -20.66 0.96
CA VAL A 162 -0.73 -19.62 0.40
C VAL A 162 -0.73 -19.83 -1.11
N ARG A 163 -1.00 -18.78 -1.89
CA ARG A 163 -1.08 -18.85 -3.36
C ARG A 163 0.00 -18.02 -4.01
N ALA A 164 0.57 -18.54 -5.10
CA ALA A 164 1.54 -17.86 -5.94
C ALA A 164 0.92 -17.53 -7.30
N PHE A 165 0.91 -16.24 -7.65
CA PHE A 165 0.39 -15.71 -8.89
C PHE A 165 1.52 -15.24 -9.78
N ASP A 166 1.47 -15.64 -11.05
CA ASP A 166 2.36 -15.15 -12.10
C ASP A 166 1.75 -13.89 -12.75
N LEU A 167 2.49 -12.78 -12.75
CA LEU A 167 2.05 -11.51 -13.34
C LEU A 167 2.20 -11.43 -14.86
N HIS A 168 2.87 -12.39 -15.52
CA HIS A 168 2.88 -12.44 -16.99
C HIS A 168 1.65 -13.14 -17.55
N ARG A 169 1.23 -14.22 -16.89
CA ARG A 169 0.10 -15.07 -17.33
C ARG A 169 -1.17 -14.83 -16.55
N TYR A 170 -1.12 -14.00 -15.50
CA TYR A 170 -2.23 -13.66 -14.62
C TYR A 170 -2.99 -14.87 -14.11
N ARG A 171 -2.26 -15.89 -13.65
CA ARG A 171 -2.84 -17.11 -13.09
C ARG A 171 -2.11 -17.52 -11.83
N ASN A 172 -2.83 -18.20 -10.94
CA ASN A 172 -2.18 -18.99 -9.91
C ASN A 172 -1.50 -20.19 -10.55
N PHE A 173 -0.22 -20.39 -10.22
CA PHE A 173 0.53 -21.55 -10.66
C PHE A 173 0.95 -22.46 -9.50
N ARG A 174 0.87 -21.99 -8.26
CA ARG A 174 1.14 -22.78 -7.05
C ARG A 174 0.17 -22.41 -5.92
N THR A 175 -0.40 -23.45 -5.31
CA THR A 175 -1.12 -23.35 -4.04
C THR A 175 -0.38 -24.22 -3.03
N PHE A 176 0.09 -23.60 -1.95
CA PHE A 176 0.73 -24.26 -0.84
C PHE A 176 -0.30 -24.47 0.26
N THR A 177 -0.34 -25.68 0.78
CA THR A 177 -1.23 -26.09 1.86
C THR A 177 -0.43 -26.75 2.95
N SER A 178 -0.83 -26.54 4.20
CA SER A 178 -0.32 -27.28 5.35
C SER A 178 -0.93 -28.68 5.41
N PRO A 179 -0.29 -29.65 6.09
CA PRO A 179 -0.82 -31.01 6.25
C PRO A 179 -2.15 -31.05 7.02
N ARG A 180 -2.38 -30.07 7.90
CA ARG A 180 -3.62 -29.84 8.63
C ARG A 180 -4.12 -28.44 8.31
N PRO A 181 -5.42 -28.22 8.06
CA PRO A 181 -5.95 -26.91 7.75
C PRO A 181 -5.66 -25.94 8.91
N SER A 182 -4.92 -24.88 8.61
CA SER A 182 -4.45 -23.88 9.58
C SER A 182 -4.60 -22.49 8.98
N GLN A 183 -5.05 -21.51 9.75
CA GLN A 183 -5.19 -20.14 9.25
C GLN A 183 -3.85 -19.41 9.23
N PHE A 184 -3.45 -18.86 8.09
CA PHE A 184 -2.18 -18.15 7.96
C PHE A 184 -2.34 -16.65 8.23
N SER A 185 -1.56 -16.13 9.17
CA SER A 185 -1.57 -14.71 9.58
C SER A 185 -0.52 -13.88 8.85
N CYS A 186 0.62 -14.48 8.52
CA CYS A 186 1.78 -13.78 7.97
C CYS A 186 2.52 -14.62 6.93
N LEU A 187 3.31 -13.95 6.10
CA LEU A 187 4.00 -14.51 4.94
C LEU A 187 5.35 -13.83 4.78
N ALA A 188 6.38 -14.60 4.46
CA ALA A 188 7.70 -14.10 4.11
C ALA A 188 8.31 -14.97 2.99
N VAL A 189 9.17 -14.36 2.19
CA VAL A 189 9.84 -15.00 1.05
C VAL A 189 11.33 -14.70 1.12
N ASP A 190 12.13 -15.68 0.77
CA ASP A 190 13.57 -15.51 0.71
C ASP A 190 14.00 -14.55 -0.42
N SER A 191 15.16 -13.93 -0.25
CA SER A 191 15.80 -13.05 -1.23
C SER A 191 15.97 -13.70 -2.62
N SER A 192 16.19 -15.03 -2.67
CA SER A 192 16.28 -15.80 -3.91
C SER A 192 14.92 -16.03 -4.60
N GLY A 193 13.81 -15.96 -3.83
CA GLY A 193 12.47 -16.33 -4.28
C GLY A 193 12.19 -17.85 -4.33
N GLU A 194 13.12 -18.69 -3.87
CA GLU A 194 12.95 -20.15 -3.91
C GLU A 194 12.17 -20.72 -2.73
N ILE A 195 12.19 -20.02 -1.58
CA ILE A 195 11.62 -20.48 -0.32
C ILE A 195 10.50 -19.54 0.13
N VAL A 196 9.38 -20.13 0.53
CA VAL A 196 8.22 -19.42 1.08
C VAL A 196 7.99 -19.90 2.50
N ALA A 197 7.84 -18.97 3.43
CA ALA A 197 7.49 -19.25 4.81
C ALA A 197 6.16 -18.58 5.18
N ALA A 198 5.27 -19.30 5.85
CA ALA A 198 4.03 -18.73 6.40
C ALA A 198 3.81 -19.17 7.84
N GLY A 199 3.32 -18.24 8.66
CA GLY A 199 3.05 -18.47 10.07
C GLY A 199 1.56 -18.74 10.28
N SER A 200 1.26 -19.78 11.04
CA SER A 200 -0.11 -20.08 11.45
C SER A 200 -0.49 -19.30 12.72
N GLN A 201 -1.74 -18.87 12.78
CA GLN A 201 -2.34 -18.32 14.01
C GLN A 201 -2.76 -19.43 14.99
N ASP A 202 -3.23 -20.57 14.49
CA ASP A 202 -3.82 -21.63 15.33
C ASP A 202 -2.82 -22.67 15.83
N SER A 203 -1.95 -23.19 14.95
CA SER A 203 -1.00 -24.25 15.31
C SER A 203 0.32 -23.75 15.88
N PHE A 204 0.58 -22.44 15.84
CA PHE A 204 1.82 -21.79 16.31
C PHE A 204 3.10 -22.27 15.59
N GLU A 205 2.93 -22.96 14.47
CA GLU A 205 4.01 -23.50 13.64
C GLU A 205 4.26 -22.60 12.43
N ILE A 206 5.52 -22.57 11.98
CA ILE A 206 5.92 -21.92 10.74
C ILE A 206 6.09 -23.01 9.69
N PHE A 207 5.40 -22.86 8.56
CA PHE A 207 5.48 -23.81 7.47
C PHE A 207 6.39 -23.27 6.37
N ILE A 208 7.25 -24.12 5.84
CA ILE A 208 8.24 -23.75 4.83
C ILE A 208 8.06 -24.61 3.60
N TRP A 209 7.89 -23.95 2.45
CA TRP A 209 7.71 -24.62 1.17
C TRP A 209 8.79 -24.21 0.17
N SER A 210 9.08 -25.12 -0.75
CA SER A 210 9.86 -24.82 -1.95
C SER A 210 8.94 -24.31 -3.06
N MET A 211 9.24 -23.13 -3.60
CA MET A 211 8.50 -22.49 -4.69
C MET A 211 8.46 -23.35 -5.96
N GLN A 212 9.62 -23.91 -6.33
CA GLN A 212 9.75 -24.68 -7.57
C GLN A 212 8.97 -25.99 -7.50
N SER A 213 9.07 -26.72 -6.39
CA SER A 213 8.45 -28.04 -6.25
C SER A 213 7.01 -27.98 -5.73
N GLY A 214 6.63 -26.93 -4.99
CA GLY A 214 5.36 -26.87 -4.29
C GLY A 214 5.29 -27.72 -3.03
N ARG A 215 6.39 -28.38 -2.64
CA ARG A 215 6.42 -29.30 -1.50
C ARG A 215 6.74 -28.57 -0.21
N LEU A 216 6.12 -29.03 0.88
CA LEU A 216 6.50 -28.65 2.23
C LEU A 216 7.89 -29.24 2.51
N LEU A 217 8.85 -28.38 2.82
CA LEU A 217 10.21 -28.73 3.18
C LEU A 217 10.29 -29.06 4.67
N ASP A 218 9.78 -28.16 5.51
CA ASP A 218 9.89 -28.30 6.96
C ASP A 218 8.74 -27.58 7.68
N VAL A 219 8.55 -27.95 8.95
CA VAL A 219 7.60 -27.33 9.88
C VAL A 219 8.37 -26.92 11.13
N LEU A 220 8.59 -25.62 11.30
CA LEU A 220 9.33 -25.10 12.44
C LEU A 220 8.40 -24.97 13.64
N ALA A 221 8.65 -25.78 14.65
CA ALA A 221 7.99 -25.75 15.93
C ALA A 221 8.92 -25.17 17.00
N GLY A 222 8.37 -24.41 17.93
CA GLY A 222 9.13 -23.86 19.05
C GLY A 222 8.57 -22.59 19.67
N HIS A 223 7.57 -21.96 19.04
CA HIS A 223 6.80 -20.88 19.66
C HIS A 223 5.67 -21.45 20.53
N GLU A 224 5.34 -20.72 21.60
CA GLU A 224 4.26 -21.09 22.54
C GLU A 224 2.97 -20.30 22.31
N GLY A 225 2.93 -19.48 21.26
CA GLY A 225 1.79 -18.65 20.91
C GLY A 225 1.70 -18.34 19.41
N PRO A 226 0.63 -17.65 19.00
CA PRO A 226 0.40 -17.29 17.60
C PRO A 226 1.56 -16.51 16.99
N ILE A 227 1.94 -16.90 15.77
CA ILE A 227 2.95 -16.19 15.00
C ILE A 227 2.30 -14.94 14.41
N SER A 228 2.87 -13.78 14.72
CA SER A 228 2.35 -12.48 14.31
C SER A 228 2.99 -11.97 13.03
N SER A 229 4.30 -12.20 12.86
CA SER A 229 5.06 -11.70 11.72
C SER A 229 6.26 -12.58 11.40
N LEU A 230 6.61 -12.62 10.12
CA LEU A 230 7.79 -13.26 9.59
C LEU A 230 8.54 -12.27 8.69
N SER A 231 9.87 -12.30 8.74
CA SER A 231 10.72 -11.54 7.81
C SER A 231 11.99 -12.32 7.53
N PHE A 232 12.35 -12.47 6.26
CA PHE A 232 13.67 -12.97 5.88
C PHE A 232 14.69 -11.83 5.93
N ASN A 233 15.93 -12.18 6.25
CA ASN A 233 17.07 -11.30 6.07
C ASN A 233 17.36 -11.19 4.55
N PRO A 234 17.50 -9.97 4.00
CA PRO A 234 17.71 -9.78 2.57
C PRO A 234 19.09 -10.25 2.07
N MET A 235 20.09 -10.32 2.94
CA MET A 235 21.48 -10.64 2.57
C MET A 235 21.91 -12.05 3.01
N LYS A 236 21.42 -12.51 4.16
CA LYS A 236 21.74 -13.83 4.74
C LYS A 236 20.50 -14.72 4.74
N CYS A 237 20.68 -16.03 4.69
CA CYS A 237 19.57 -16.98 4.73
C CYS A 237 19.03 -17.20 6.16
N VAL A 238 18.65 -16.12 6.85
CA VAL A 238 18.11 -16.17 8.22
C VAL A 238 16.66 -15.70 8.20
N LEU A 239 15.77 -16.46 8.84
CA LEU A 239 14.37 -16.10 9.05
C LEU A 239 14.17 -15.60 10.48
N ALA A 240 13.56 -14.43 10.64
CA ALA A 240 13.09 -13.96 11.95
C ALA A 240 11.58 -14.21 12.07
N SER A 241 11.18 -14.84 13.16
CA SER A 241 9.77 -15.04 13.51
C SER A 241 9.42 -14.34 14.81
N ALA A 242 8.29 -13.65 14.81
CA ALA A 242 7.72 -13.02 15.99
C ALA A 242 6.43 -13.71 16.43
N SER A 243 6.26 -13.79 17.74
CA SER A 243 5.11 -14.42 18.36
C SER A 243 4.58 -13.60 19.53
N TRP A 244 3.31 -13.86 19.87
CA TRP A 244 2.69 -13.33 21.08
C TRP A 244 3.22 -13.96 22.37
N ASP A 245 4.06 -15.00 22.28
CA ASP A 245 4.83 -15.54 23.41
C ASP A 245 5.94 -14.60 23.94
N LYS A 246 6.02 -13.37 23.40
CA LYS A 246 6.99 -12.33 23.75
C LYS A 246 8.42 -12.66 23.31
N THR A 247 8.57 -13.61 22.38
CA THR A 247 9.87 -13.98 21.82
C THR A 247 9.94 -13.67 20.33
N VAL A 248 11.17 -13.36 19.88
CA VAL A 248 11.54 -13.40 18.47
C VAL A 248 12.59 -14.48 18.30
N LYS A 249 12.36 -15.44 17.41
CA LYS A 249 13.31 -16.51 17.12
C LYS A 249 13.99 -16.27 15.78
N LEU A 250 15.30 -16.49 15.76
CA LEU A 250 16.10 -16.47 14.53
C LEU A 250 16.37 -17.91 14.10
N TRP A 251 15.96 -18.24 12.88
CA TRP A 251 16.12 -19.55 12.28
C TRP A 251 17.15 -19.46 11.16
N ASP A 252 18.20 -20.27 11.25
CA ASP A 252 19.21 -20.32 10.21
C ASP A 252 18.84 -21.40 9.19
N MET A 253 18.66 -21.00 7.93
CA MET A 253 18.39 -21.95 6.84
C MET A 253 19.59 -22.91 6.66
N LEU A 254 20.82 -22.42 6.78
CA LEU A 254 22.00 -23.24 6.47
C LEU A 254 22.18 -24.39 7.47
N ASP A 255 21.77 -24.20 8.73
CA ASP A 255 21.82 -25.23 9.78
C ASP A 255 20.49 -25.99 9.92
N SER A 256 19.88 -26.37 8.78
CA SER A 256 18.64 -27.15 8.73
C SER A 256 17.51 -26.55 9.57
N TRP A 257 17.33 -25.22 9.51
CA TRP A 257 16.31 -24.48 10.25
C TRP A 257 16.36 -24.66 11.76
N ARG A 258 17.53 -24.85 12.36
CA ARG A 258 17.66 -24.81 13.81
C ARG A 258 17.51 -23.39 14.33
N THR A 259 16.94 -23.28 15.54
CA THR A 259 16.89 -22.01 16.26
C THR A 259 18.32 -21.58 16.58
N LYS A 260 18.81 -20.53 15.93
CA LYS A 260 20.11 -19.96 16.21
C LYS A 260 20.09 -19.25 17.56
N GLU A 261 19.14 -18.32 17.72
CA GLU A 261 18.99 -17.48 18.90
C GLU A 261 17.51 -17.16 19.18
N THR A 262 17.19 -16.87 20.44
CA THR A 262 15.86 -16.42 20.89
C THR A 262 16.00 -15.10 21.62
N LEU A 263 15.39 -14.05 21.09
CA LEU A 263 15.32 -12.72 21.69
C LEU A 263 14.08 -12.64 22.57
N ILE A 264 14.25 -12.25 23.83
CA ILE A 264 13.15 -12.13 24.78
C ILE A 264 12.77 -10.66 24.90
N ILE A 265 11.48 -10.37 24.73
CA ILE A 265 10.91 -9.03 24.78
C ILE A 265 9.92 -8.98 25.95
N ASN A 266 9.71 -7.78 26.51
CA ASN A 266 8.89 -7.61 27.72
C ASN A 266 7.37 -7.79 27.47
N SER A 267 6.93 -7.72 26.22
CA SER A 267 5.52 -7.79 25.82
C SER A 267 5.36 -8.49 24.47
N ASP A 268 4.12 -8.84 24.15
CA ASP A 268 3.74 -9.58 22.96
C ASP A 268 4.23 -8.86 21.69
N VAL A 269 4.81 -9.63 20.76
CA VAL A 269 5.42 -9.07 19.56
C VAL A 269 4.39 -9.03 18.44
N LEU A 270 4.26 -7.89 17.78
CA LEU A 270 3.27 -7.70 16.71
C LEU A 270 3.88 -7.79 15.32
N VAL A 271 5.04 -7.17 15.11
CA VAL A 271 5.68 -7.13 13.79
C VAL A 271 7.19 -7.06 13.90
N VAL A 272 7.85 -7.65 12.91
CA VAL A 272 9.29 -7.68 12.75
C VAL A 272 9.64 -7.24 11.33
N ALA A 273 10.70 -6.44 11.19
CA ALA A 273 11.22 -6.02 9.89
C ALA A 273 12.76 -6.04 9.92
N PHE A 274 13.37 -6.65 8.91
CA PHE A 274 14.81 -6.52 8.70
C PHE A 274 15.14 -5.19 8.02
N ARG A 275 16.29 -4.63 8.39
CA ARG A 275 16.91 -3.53 7.65
C ARG A 275 17.38 -4.06 6.27
N PRO A 276 17.35 -3.24 5.19
CA PRO A 276 17.80 -3.66 3.85
C PRO A 276 19.24 -4.19 3.82
N ASP A 277 20.12 -3.68 4.67
CA ASP A 277 21.52 -4.15 4.83
C ASP A 277 21.63 -5.52 5.50
N GLY A 278 20.53 -6.01 6.08
CA GLY A 278 20.46 -7.29 6.79
C GLY A 278 21.10 -7.30 8.19
N LYS A 279 21.77 -6.22 8.63
CA LYS A 279 22.51 -6.18 9.92
C LYS A 279 21.66 -5.94 11.16
N GLU A 280 20.53 -5.25 11.02
CA GLU A 280 19.67 -4.87 12.14
C GLU A 280 18.24 -5.38 11.94
N LEU A 281 17.59 -5.70 13.06
CA LEU A 281 16.21 -6.15 13.14
C LEU A 281 15.40 -5.16 13.98
N ALA A 282 14.32 -4.63 13.43
CA ALA A 282 13.34 -3.85 14.19
C ALA A 282 12.19 -4.74 14.64
N VAL A 283 11.77 -4.56 15.89
CA VAL A 283 10.66 -5.29 16.49
C VAL A 283 9.72 -4.32 17.18
N ALA A 284 8.43 -4.32 16.80
CA ALA A 284 7.39 -3.58 17.50
C ALA A 284 6.59 -4.50 18.41
N ALA A 285 6.40 -4.05 19.64
CA ALA A 285 5.68 -4.78 20.66
C ALA A 285 4.35 -4.11 21.04
N LEU A 286 3.48 -4.86 21.69
CA LEU A 286 2.14 -4.41 22.10
C LEU A 286 2.16 -3.21 23.06
N ASN A 287 3.26 -3.00 23.79
CA ASN A 287 3.45 -1.84 24.65
C ASN A 287 3.67 -0.50 23.89
N GLY A 288 3.80 -0.55 22.56
CA GLY A 288 4.05 0.62 21.70
C GLY A 288 5.53 1.01 21.59
N GLN A 289 6.45 0.17 22.09
CA GLN A 289 7.89 0.35 21.90
C GLN A 289 8.35 -0.33 20.61
N ILE A 290 9.33 0.28 19.96
CA ILE A 290 10.08 -0.28 18.83
C ILE A 290 11.50 -0.54 19.33
N THR A 291 11.93 -1.78 19.30
CA THR A 291 13.28 -2.19 19.74
C THR A 291 14.11 -2.59 18.54
N PHE A 292 15.40 -2.22 18.55
CA PHE A 292 16.35 -2.57 17.50
C PHE A 292 17.36 -3.58 18.04
N TRP A 293 17.64 -4.60 17.24
CA TRP A 293 18.49 -5.72 17.61
C TRP A 293 19.53 -5.97 16.54
N ASP A 294 20.76 -6.22 16.95
CA ASP A 294 21.77 -6.83 16.10
C ASP A 294 21.51 -8.34 16.03
N HIS A 295 21.36 -8.84 14.81
CA HIS A 295 20.95 -10.22 14.57
C HIS A 295 22.09 -11.24 14.73
N ASP A 296 23.36 -10.80 14.71
CA ASP A 296 24.51 -11.70 14.81
C ASP A 296 24.90 -11.95 16.27
N ASN A 297 24.70 -10.95 17.13
CA ASN A 297 25.10 -10.98 18.54
C ASN A 297 23.90 -11.09 19.50
N ALA A 298 22.66 -11.05 19.00
CA ALA A 298 21.43 -10.95 19.79
C ALA A 298 21.44 -9.81 20.84
N VAL A 299 22.10 -8.69 20.53
CA VAL A 299 22.18 -7.52 21.42
C VAL A 299 21.19 -6.46 20.98
N GLN A 300 20.46 -5.89 21.94
CA GLN A 300 19.63 -4.73 21.70
C GLN A 300 20.50 -3.48 21.46
N THR A 301 20.42 -2.89 20.27
CA THR A 301 21.17 -1.68 19.91
C THR A 301 20.44 -0.40 20.31
N GLY A 302 19.11 -0.42 20.35
CA GLY A 302 18.31 0.76 20.62
C GLY A 302 16.85 0.49 20.96
N SER A 303 16.15 1.53 21.42
CA SER A 303 14.70 1.50 21.67
C SER A 303 14.06 2.87 21.45
N ILE A 304 12.89 2.88 20.83
CA ILE A 304 12.04 4.06 20.65
C ILE A 304 10.71 3.83 21.37
N GLU A 305 10.29 4.79 22.18
CA GLU A 305 8.98 4.78 22.85
C GLU A 305 7.93 5.55 22.06
N GLY A 306 7.22 4.88 21.13
CA GLY A 306 6.23 5.55 20.28
C GLY A 306 4.80 5.61 20.85
N ARG A 307 4.59 5.19 22.10
CA ARG A 307 3.26 5.17 22.74
C ARG A 307 2.61 6.55 22.83
N HIS A 308 3.41 7.60 23.01
CA HIS A 308 2.91 8.98 23.09
C HIS A 308 2.61 9.58 21.72
N ASP A 309 3.21 9.03 20.66
CA ASP A 309 3.02 9.50 19.29
C ASP A 309 1.72 8.95 18.71
N LEU A 310 1.36 7.72 19.10
CA LEU A 310 0.07 7.09 18.80
C LEU A 310 -1.05 7.79 19.56
N GLN A 311 -1.70 8.74 18.89
CA GLN A 311 -2.90 9.40 19.39
C GLN A 311 -4.13 8.85 18.66
N MET A 312 -5.24 8.78 19.35
CA MET A 312 -6.53 8.41 18.76
C MET A 312 -7.61 9.28 19.38
N GLY A 313 -8.66 9.55 18.62
CA GLY A 313 -9.87 10.17 19.16
C GLY A 313 -10.62 9.23 20.10
N ARG A 314 -11.69 9.74 20.67
CA ARG A 314 -12.62 8.97 21.49
C ARG A 314 -13.64 8.31 20.56
N LYS A 315 -13.86 7.01 20.72
CA LYS A 315 -14.97 6.31 20.03
C LYS A 315 -16.30 6.76 20.60
N GLU A 316 -17.34 6.80 19.77
CA GLU A 316 -18.69 7.15 20.23
C GLU A 316 -19.20 6.24 21.35
N LEU A 317 -18.87 4.94 21.28
CA LEU A 317 -19.26 3.95 22.29
C LEU A 317 -18.32 3.92 23.51
N ASP A 318 -17.15 4.54 23.43
CA ASP A 318 -16.15 4.46 24.49
C ASP A 318 -16.52 5.37 25.66
N LYS A 319 -16.64 4.75 26.84
CA LYS A 319 -16.83 5.44 28.12
C LYS A 319 -15.53 6.00 28.71
N ILE A 320 -14.39 5.59 28.15
CA ILE A 320 -13.06 6.05 28.57
C ILE A 320 -12.63 7.29 27.79
N THR A 321 -11.72 8.06 28.37
CA THR A 321 -11.13 9.22 27.68
C THR A 321 -10.20 8.76 26.56
N ALA A 322 -10.09 9.57 25.50
CA ALA A 322 -9.18 9.32 24.37
C ALA A 322 -7.73 9.06 24.83
N LYS A 323 -7.24 9.79 25.85
CA LYS A 323 -5.90 9.58 26.42
C LYS A 323 -5.72 8.20 27.04
N GLN A 324 -6.75 7.66 27.69
CA GLN A 324 -6.70 6.33 28.29
C GLN A 324 -6.87 5.23 27.23
N ALA A 325 -7.67 5.47 26.19
CA ALA A 325 -7.80 4.57 25.05
C ALA A 325 -6.49 4.46 24.24
N ALA A 326 -5.82 5.59 24.02
CA ALA A 326 -4.54 5.66 23.30
C ALA A 326 -3.43 4.83 23.98
N LYS A 327 -3.48 4.68 25.31
CA LYS A 327 -2.52 3.86 26.06
C LYS A 327 -2.51 2.39 25.66
N GLY A 328 -3.61 1.85 25.12
CA GLY A 328 -3.71 0.47 24.65
C GLY A 328 -3.36 0.29 23.18
N LYS A 329 -2.90 1.35 22.49
CA LYS A 329 -2.58 1.30 21.06
C LYS A 329 -1.12 0.97 20.84
N SER A 330 -0.87 0.27 19.75
CA SER A 330 0.44 -0.23 19.36
C SER A 330 0.62 -0.11 17.85
N PHE A 331 1.88 -0.18 17.43
CA PHE A 331 2.22 -0.33 16.01
C PHE A 331 2.00 -1.77 15.58
N THR A 332 1.21 -1.98 14.54
CA THR A 332 0.94 -3.31 13.96
C THR A 332 1.79 -3.56 12.72
N THR A 333 2.40 -2.52 12.16
CA THR A 333 3.18 -2.62 10.93
C THR A 333 4.41 -1.71 11.00
N LEU A 334 5.53 -2.26 10.56
CA LEU A 334 6.81 -1.58 10.45
C LEU A 334 7.38 -1.80 9.04
N CYS A 335 8.11 -0.81 8.54
CA CYS A 335 8.89 -0.91 7.32
C CYS A 335 10.10 0.01 7.40
N TYR A 336 11.30 -0.54 7.15
CA TYR A 336 12.50 0.28 6.95
C TYR A 336 12.44 1.00 5.61
N SER A 337 13.04 2.19 5.56
CA SER A 337 13.35 2.86 4.30
C SER A 337 14.40 2.08 3.50
N ALA A 338 14.44 2.30 2.18
CA ALA A 338 15.35 1.57 1.28
C ALA A 338 16.85 1.78 1.63
N ASP A 339 17.20 2.94 2.19
CA ASP A 339 18.53 3.28 2.69
C ASP A 339 18.80 2.78 4.13
N GLY A 340 17.78 2.25 4.82
CA GLY A 340 17.86 1.75 6.19
C GLY A 340 18.03 2.83 7.28
N GLN A 341 18.00 4.12 6.95
CA GLN A 341 18.19 5.21 7.92
C GLN A 341 16.92 5.51 8.72
N SER A 342 15.75 5.32 8.11
CA SER A 342 14.46 5.63 8.70
C SER A 342 13.59 4.38 8.83
N ILE A 343 12.68 4.41 9.80
CA ILE A 343 11.65 3.39 9.97
C ILE A 343 10.27 4.05 10.01
N LEU A 344 9.35 3.45 9.27
CA LEU A 344 7.98 3.88 9.14
C LEU A 344 7.11 2.93 9.97
N ALA A 345 6.31 3.51 10.85
CA ALA A 345 5.49 2.79 11.80
C ALA A 345 4.03 3.21 11.68
N GLY A 346 3.15 2.22 11.53
CA GLY A 346 1.70 2.39 11.47
C GLY A 346 1.00 1.42 12.40
N GLY A 347 -0.26 1.70 12.73
CA GLY A 347 -1.04 0.78 13.54
C GLY A 347 -2.47 1.20 13.76
N LEU A 348 -3.01 0.84 14.93
CA LEU A 348 -4.40 1.10 15.33
C LEU A 348 -4.62 2.55 15.79
N SER A 349 -4.16 3.50 14.98
CA SER A 349 -4.20 4.95 15.18
C SER A 349 -4.46 5.65 13.83
N LYS A 350 -4.87 6.92 13.89
CA LYS A 350 -4.98 7.80 12.71
C LYS A 350 -3.64 8.37 12.25
N PHE A 351 -2.54 8.04 12.94
CA PHE A 351 -1.23 8.58 12.66
C PHE A 351 -0.26 7.51 12.15
N VAL A 352 0.55 7.92 11.18
CA VAL A 352 1.76 7.19 10.74
C VAL A 352 2.98 8.00 11.17
N CYS A 353 3.94 7.34 11.78
CA CYS A 353 5.15 7.95 12.32
C CYS A 353 6.37 7.52 11.50
N ILE A 354 7.26 8.46 11.20
CA ILE A 354 8.59 8.20 10.65
C ILE A 354 9.61 8.50 11.73
N TYR A 355 10.43 7.52 12.08
CA TYR A 355 11.51 7.63 13.03
C TYR A 355 12.86 7.51 12.33
N ASN A 356 13.86 8.26 12.81
CA ASN A 356 15.25 8.04 12.44
C ASN A 356 15.82 6.95 13.34
N VAL A 357 16.40 5.91 12.73
CA VAL A 357 16.90 4.72 13.44
C VAL A 357 18.16 5.04 14.24
N LYS A 358 19.06 5.84 13.68
CA LYS A 358 20.35 6.17 14.29
C LYS A 358 20.19 7.09 15.49
N GLU A 359 19.40 8.15 15.32
CA GLU A 359 19.17 9.18 16.35
C GLU A 359 18.02 8.81 17.31
N GLN A 360 17.22 7.79 16.99
CA GLN A 360 16.08 7.30 17.79
C GLN A 360 15.01 8.37 18.07
N ILE A 361 14.85 9.32 17.14
CA ILE A 361 13.89 10.43 17.24
C ILE A 361 12.76 10.30 16.21
N LEU A 362 11.59 10.84 16.56
CA LEU A 362 10.49 11.05 15.63
C LEU A 362 10.85 12.17 14.66
N MET A 363 10.91 11.86 13.36
CA MET A 363 11.15 12.84 12.29
C MET A 363 9.86 13.54 11.90
N LYS A 364 8.80 12.76 11.64
CA LYS A 364 7.54 13.29 11.15
C LYS A 364 6.37 12.40 11.52
N LYS A 365 5.25 13.04 11.81
CA LYS A 365 3.96 12.41 12.10
C LYS A 365 2.94 12.86 11.05
N PHE A 366 2.31 11.89 10.40
CA PHE A 366 1.31 12.12 9.35
C PHE A 366 -0.07 11.80 9.89
N GLU A 367 -0.98 12.77 9.83
CA GLU A 367 -2.40 12.52 10.03
C GLU A 367 -3.00 11.99 8.74
N ILE A 368 -3.62 10.82 8.82
CA ILE A 368 -3.99 10.03 7.65
C ILE A 368 -5.29 10.50 7.04
N SER A 369 -6.23 10.88 7.88
CA SER A 369 -7.56 11.32 7.47
C SER A 369 -8.08 12.37 8.43
N CYS A 370 -8.80 13.33 7.84
CA CYS A 370 -9.55 14.37 8.54
C CYS A 370 -11.06 14.12 8.42
N ASN A 371 -11.48 12.92 8.01
CA ASN A 371 -12.87 12.61 7.72
C ASN A 371 -13.65 12.25 8.99
N HIS A 372 -14.56 13.14 9.40
CA HIS A 372 -15.40 12.96 10.58
C HIS A 372 -16.51 11.90 10.41
N SER A 373 -16.68 11.32 9.21
CA SER A 373 -17.58 10.17 9.03
C SER A 373 -17.04 8.88 9.64
N LEU A 374 -15.74 8.86 9.96
CA LEU A 374 -15.07 7.74 10.61
C LEU A 374 -15.09 7.91 12.12
N ASP A 375 -15.16 6.78 12.83
CA ASP A 375 -15.12 6.80 14.29
C ASP A 375 -13.71 7.15 14.81
N ALA A 376 -13.67 7.72 16.01
CA ALA A 376 -12.45 8.06 16.76
C ALA A 376 -11.51 9.09 16.09
N MET A 377 -12.06 10.03 15.32
CA MET A 377 -11.27 11.16 14.78
C MET A 377 -11.02 12.28 15.80
N GLU A 378 -12.05 12.62 16.57
CA GLU A 378 -12.00 13.72 17.53
C GLU A 378 -11.55 13.25 18.91
N VAL A 379 -10.62 13.99 19.51
CA VAL A 379 -10.14 13.72 20.88
C VAL A 379 -11.19 14.12 21.92
N PHE A 380 -11.97 15.16 21.61
CA PHE A 380 -13.04 15.68 22.45
C PHE A 380 -14.32 15.72 21.63
N CYS A 381 -15.33 14.96 22.02
CA CYS A 381 -16.63 15.05 21.39
C CYS A 381 -17.36 16.32 21.88
N VAL A 382 -18.13 16.95 20.99
CA VAL A 382 -18.88 18.16 21.30
C VAL A 382 -19.98 17.85 22.32
N SER A 383 -20.04 18.59 23.43
CA SER A 383 -21.03 18.34 24.51
C SER A 383 -22.49 18.45 24.05
N LYS A 384 -22.75 19.19 22.97
CA LYS A 384 -24.08 19.36 22.34
C LYS A 384 -24.68 18.05 21.82
N GLU A 385 -23.85 17.05 21.53
CA GLU A 385 -24.29 15.76 20.99
C GLU A 385 -24.63 14.74 22.09
N MET A 386 -24.24 15.02 23.34
CA MET A 386 -24.62 14.21 24.49
C MET A 386 -26.00 14.63 25.01
N LYS A 387 -27.04 13.86 24.68
CA LYS A 387 -28.35 13.97 25.33
C LYS A 387 -28.42 13.02 26.53
N ASP A 388 -29.37 13.28 27.44
CA ASP A 388 -29.54 12.59 28.74
C ASP A 388 -29.71 11.06 28.65
N PHE A 389 -29.98 10.53 27.46
CA PHE A 389 -30.08 9.09 27.18
C PHE A 389 -29.33 8.70 25.89
N PHE A 390 -28.01 8.91 25.82
CA PHE A 390 -27.09 8.54 24.72
C PHE A 390 -26.84 9.62 23.63
N PHE A 391 -25.76 9.42 22.87
CA PHE A 391 -25.33 10.26 21.74
C PHE A 391 -26.43 10.37 20.68
N SER A 392 -26.64 11.57 20.15
CA SER A 392 -27.72 11.82 19.18
C SER A 392 -27.61 11.00 17.88
N GLU A 393 -26.41 10.53 17.50
CA GLU A 393 -26.18 9.66 16.33
C GLU A 393 -26.40 8.16 16.61
N LEU A 394 -26.43 7.75 17.88
CA LEU A 394 -26.76 6.37 18.27
C LEU A 394 -28.28 6.13 18.33
N ILE A 395 -29.08 7.20 18.20
CA ILE A 395 -30.51 7.06 17.94
C ILE A 395 -30.59 6.53 16.52
N THR A 396 -30.87 5.24 16.40
CA THR A 396 -31.20 4.63 15.12
C THR A 396 -32.34 5.43 14.50
N ASP A 397 -32.07 6.14 13.41
CA ASP A 397 -33.07 6.73 12.49
C ASP A 397 -33.88 5.61 11.77
N CYS A 398 -34.20 4.53 12.49
CA CYS A 398 -35.03 3.43 12.02
C CYS A 398 -36.52 3.83 11.93
N GLU A 399 -36.92 5.03 12.37
CA GLU A 399 -38.31 5.48 12.27
C GLU A 399 -38.67 6.19 10.95
N LEU A 400 -37.69 6.48 10.08
CA LEU A 400 -37.97 7.10 8.76
C LEU A 400 -37.82 6.16 7.56
N VAL A 401 -37.43 4.90 7.78
CA VAL A 401 -37.44 3.85 6.76
C VAL A 401 -38.29 2.70 7.26
N VAL A 402 -39.58 2.73 6.95
CA VAL A 402 -40.40 1.51 6.95
C VAL A 402 -39.79 0.57 5.92
N ASN A 403 -38.94 -0.36 6.36
CA ASN A 403 -38.75 -1.63 5.67
C ASN A 403 -38.16 -2.67 6.63
N VAL A 404 -39.01 -3.65 6.92
CA VAL A 404 -38.76 -4.81 7.76
C VAL A 404 -37.88 -5.79 7.00
N LEU A 405 -36.64 -5.97 7.41
CA LEU A 405 -35.90 -7.21 7.20
C LEU A 405 -35.43 -7.76 8.54
N ASN A 406 -35.96 -8.93 8.85
CA ASN A 406 -35.97 -9.58 10.15
C ASN A 406 -34.58 -9.97 10.68
N HIS A 407 -34.47 -9.78 11.99
CA HIS A 407 -33.59 -10.40 12.98
C HIS A 407 -32.89 -11.72 12.60
N PHE A 408 -31.55 -11.69 12.60
CA PHE A 408 -30.69 -12.69 13.24
C PHE A 408 -29.44 -11.99 13.81
N GLN A 409 -29.45 -11.72 15.12
CA GLN A 409 -28.34 -11.10 15.84
C GLN A 409 -27.31 -12.14 16.27
N ILE A 410 -26.50 -12.63 15.32
CA ILE A 410 -25.09 -13.05 15.52
C ILE A 410 -24.42 -12.91 14.15
N SER A 411 -23.59 -11.88 13.97
CA SER A 411 -22.83 -11.64 12.72
C SER A 411 -21.33 -11.91 12.93
N LEU A 412 -20.73 -12.76 12.11
CA LEU A 412 -19.29 -13.00 12.03
C LEU A 412 -18.55 -11.79 11.43
N LEU A 413 -17.22 -11.71 11.61
CA LEU A 413 -16.36 -10.69 10.97
C LEU A 413 -16.57 -10.65 9.45
N GLY A 414 -16.55 -9.46 8.85
CA GLY A 414 -16.47 -9.28 7.38
C GLY A 414 -17.76 -8.83 6.66
N ASP A 415 -18.92 -8.81 7.32
CA ASP A 415 -20.18 -8.34 6.72
C ASP A 415 -20.52 -6.91 7.19
N MET A 416 -19.97 -5.92 6.48
CA MET A 416 -20.14 -4.49 6.79
C MET A 416 -21.59 -4.01 6.58
N SER A 417 -22.42 -4.79 5.88
CA SER A 417 -23.80 -4.47 5.49
C SER A 417 -24.79 -4.50 6.67
N TYR A 418 -24.45 -5.21 7.75
CA TYR A 418 -25.37 -5.48 8.88
C TYR A 418 -24.98 -4.82 10.21
N ARG A 419 -23.85 -4.11 10.26
CA ARG A 419 -23.45 -3.32 11.44
C ARG A 419 -23.62 -1.84 11.13
N HIS A 420 -24.61 -1.18 11.74
CA HIS A 420 -24.69 0.28 11.80
C HIS A 420 -23.66 0.83 12.79
N PHE A 421 -22.37 0.65 12.52
CA PHE A 421 -21.28 1.26 13.29
C PHE A 421 -20.34 2.00 12.34
N LYS A 422 -19.93 3.22 12.71
CA LYS A 422 -18.93 3.97 11.94
C LYS A 422 -17.60 3.21 11.94
N PRO A 423 -16.99 2.95 10.77
CA PRO A 423 -15.72 2.25 10.75
C PRO A 423 -14.63 3.07 11.45
N GLU A 424 -13.81 2.41 12.28
CA GLU A 424 -12.68 3.06 12.94
C GLU A 424 -11.54 3.31 11.96
N ILE A 425 -10.89 4.47 12.05
CA ILE A 425 -9.65 4.71 11.31
C ILE A 425 -8.53 3.84 11.87
N ARG A 426 -7.88 3.09 10.97
CA ARG A 426 -6.71 2.28 11.31
C ARG A 426 -5.80 2.17 10.10
N VAL A 427 -4.53 1.91 10.37
CA VAL A 427 -3.53 1.56 9.37
C VAL A 427 -3.21 0.10 9.52
N THR A 428 -3.51 -0.69 8.50
CA THR A 428 -3.30 -2.14 8.54
C THR A 428 -1.88 -2.50 8.11
N CYS A 429 -1.40 -1.92 7.01
CA CYS A 429 -0.06 -2.15 6.49
C CYS A 429 0.57 -0.89 5.92
N VAL A 430 1.89 -0.71 6.14
CA VAL A 430 2.67 0.37 5.55
C VAL A 430 3.94 -0.19 4.88
N ARG A 431 4.30 0.37 3.71
CA ARG A 431 5.54 0.05 2.99
C ARG A 431 6.15 1.29 2.35
N PHE A 432 7.48 1.38 2.40
CA PHE A 432 8.23 2.25 1.50
C PHE A 432 8.24 1.70 0.08
N CYS A 433 8.26 2.59 -0.89
CA CYS A 433 8.60 2.24 -2.26
C CYS A 433 10.09 1.88 -2.31
N PRO A 434 10.49 0.80 -3.01
CA PRO A 434 11.89 0.43 -3.16
C PRO A 434 12.78 1.52 -3.77
N THR A 435 12.20 2.45 -4.54
CA THR A 435 12.91 3.62 -5.08
C THR A 435 13.16 4.73 -4.06
N GLY A 436 12.63 4.60 -2.83
CA GLY A 436 12.86 5.52 -1.70
C GLY A 436 12.09 6.85 -1.74
N ARG A 437 11.45 7.21 -2.85
CA ARG A 437 10.81 8.52 -3.04
C ARG A 437 9.39 8.64 -2.49
N SER A 438 8.75 7.51 -2.23
CA SER A 438 7.37 7.43 -1.81
C SER A 438 7.16 6.29 -0.83
N TRP A 439 6.04 6.32 -0.13
CA TRP A 439 5.56 5.23 0.71
C TRP A 439 4.04 5.16 0.60
N ALA A 440 3.50 3.97 0.84
CA ALA A 440 2.06 3.74 0.83
C ALA A 440 1.58 3.14 2.14
N ALA A 441 0.36 3.52 2.51
CA ALA A 441 -0.35 2.98 3.65
C ALA A 441 -1.74 2.49 3.22
N THR A 442 -2.09 1.31 3.69
CA THR A 442 -3.46 0.78 3.61
C THR A 442 -4.22 1.23 4.85
N THR A 443 -5.35 1.89 4.61
CA THR A 443 -6.18 2.48 5.65
C THR A 443 -7.62 2.03 5.44
N THR A 444 -8.51 2.40 6.37
CA THR A 444 -9.94 2.12 6.21
C THR A 444 -10.59 2.93 5.09
N GLU A 445 -10.04 4.08 4.71
CA GLU A 445 -10.56 4.87 3.59
C GLU A 445 -10.09 4.32 2.25
N GLY A 446 -8.86 3.82 2.19
CA GLY A 446 -8.24 3.57 0.92
C GLY A 446 -6.77 3.19 1.01
N LEU A 447 -6.18 3.15 -0.17
CA LEU A 447 -4.73 3.12 -0.33
C LEU A 447 -4.25 4.57 -0.45
N LEU A 448 -3.45 5.03 0.52
CA LEU A 448 -2.84 6.35 0.48
C LEU A 448 -1.39 6.22 0.02
N LEU A 449 -0.99 7.07 -0.92
CA LEU A 449 0.38 7.16 -1.41
C LEU A 449 0.93 8.54 -1.10
N TYR A 450 2.00 8.57 -0.32
CA TYR A 450 2.73 9.78 0.02
C TYR A 450 4.03 9.78 -0.77
N SER A 451 4.33 10.89 -1.44
CA SER A 451 5.57 11.08 -2.18
C SER A 451 6.23 12.38 -1.76
N LEU A 452 7.55 12.45 -1.93
CA LEU A 452 8.29 13.69 -1.74
C LEU A 452 8.00 14.65 -2.90
N ASP A 453 7.44 15.82 -2.58
CA ASP A 453 7.28 16.87 -3.57
C ASP A 453 8.62 17.59 -3.80
N SER A 454 9.24 17.27 -4.93
CA SER A 454 10.51 17.84 -5.33
C SER A 454 10.41 19.20 -6.04
N GLY A 455 9.21 19.70 -6.32
CA GLY A 455 9.02 20.91 -7.12
C GLY A 455 8.95 22.21 -6.33
N LEU A 456 8.54 22.15 -5.06
CA LEU A 456 8.17 23.33 -4.26
C LEU A 456 9.11 23.63 -3.10
N VAL A 457 10.06 22.74 -2.78
CA VAL A 457 10.99 22.93 -1.68
C VAL A 457 12.35 23.36 -2.23
N PHE A 458 12.79 24.56 -1.87
CA PHE A 458 14.16 25.00 -2.11
C PHE A 458 15.07 24.38 -1.05
N ASP A 459 15.79 23.33 -1.43
CA ASP A 459 16.72 22.59 -0.57
C ASP A 459 18.12 22.57 -1.22
N PRO A 460 18.90 23.65 -1.08
CA PRO A 460 20.21 23.76 -1.70
C PRO A 460 21.23 22.88 -0.97
N PHE A 461 22.20 22.40 -1.72
CA PHE A 461 23.31 21.59 -1.21
C PHE A 461 24.61 22.39 -1.24
N GLU A 462 25.23 22.62 -0.07
CA GLU A 462 26.53 23.34 0.02
C GLU A 462 26.54 24.66 -0.79
N LEU A 463 25.56 25.55 -0.53
CA LEU A 463 25.38 26.79 -1.27
C LEU A 463 26.51 27.80 -0.98
N ASP A 464 27.12 28.33 -2.04
CA ASP A 464 28.08 29.44 -1.98
C ASP A 464 27.46 30.72 -2.58
N ILE A 465 28.05 31.89 -2.25
CA ILE A 465 27.59 33.21 -2.74
C ILE A 465 27.63 33.29 -4.28
N ASP A 466 28.57 32.56 -4.91
CA ASP A 466 28.75 32.56 -6.35
C ASP A 466 27.73 31.67 -7.10
N VAL A 467 27.01 30.79 -6.39
CA VAL A 467 26.03 29.86 -6.96
C VAL A 467 24.70 30.58 -7.17
N THR A 468 24.54 31.16 -8.35
CA THR A 468 23.29 31.79 -8.80
C THR A 468 22.93 31.31 -10.20
N PRO A 469 21.63 31.28 -10.58
CA PRO A 469 21.20 30.92 -11.94
C PRO A 469 21.95 31.74 -13.01
N SER A 470 22.11 33.05 -12.78
CA SER A 470 22.84 33.95 -13.69
C SER A 470 24.30 33.54 -13.89
N ASN A 471 25.00 33.11 -12.83
CA ASN A 471 26.37 32.65 -12.94
C ASN A 471 26.46 31.26 -13.59
N ILE A 472 25.48 30.40 -13.36
CA ILE A 472 25.38 29.10 -14.03
C ILE A 472 25.27 29.30 -15.55
N HIS A 473 24.37 30.17 -16.02
CA HIS A 473 24.29 30.50 -17.45
C HIS A 473 25.59 31.13 -17.98
N LYS A 474 26.28 31.98 -17.21
CA LYS A 474 27.60 32.52 -17.62
C LYS A 474 28.63 31.39 -17.83
N THR A 475 28.75 30.46 -16.88
CA THR A 475 29.69 29.33 -17.02
C THR A 475 29.32 28.40 -18.17
N LEU A 476 28.02 28.25 -18.43
CA LEU A 476 27.51 27.50 -19.58
C LEU A 476 27.92 28.17 -20.90
N THR A 477 27.82 29.51 -21.00
CA THR A 477 28.31 30.24 -22.18
C THR A 477 29.83 30.17 -22.35
N GLN A 478 30.57 30.02 -21.24
CA GLN A 478 32.02 29.83 -21.23
C GLN A 478 32.43 28.38 -21.59
N LYS A 479 31.46 27.46 -21.74
CA LYS A 479 31.67 26.02 -22.00
C LYS A 479 32.39 25.28 -20.87
N GLU A 480 32.29 25.77 -19.64
CA GLU A 480 32.79 25.08 -18.45
C GLU A 480 31.69 24.17 -17.87
N TYR A 481 31.36 23.10 -18.58
CA TYR A 481 30.18 22.26 -18.28
C TYR A 481 30.26 21.57 -16.91
N THR A 482 31.43 21.06 -16.50
CA THR A 482 31.58 20.38 -15.20
C THR A 482 31.26 21.32 -14.03
N VAL A 483 31.74 22.56 -14.09
CA VAL A 483 31.49 23.57 -13.04
C VAL A 483 30.03 23.99 -13.05
N ALA A 484 29.44 24.19 -14.25
CA ALA A 484 28.03 24.52 -14.39
C ALA A 484 27.12 23.45 -13.78
N ILE A 485 27.42 22.15 -14.00
CA ILE A 485 26.67 21.03 -13.44
C ILE A 485 26.78 20.99 -11.91
N VAL A 486 28.00 21.13 -11.36
CA VAL A 486 28.19 21.15 -9.90
C VAL A 486 27.43 22.32 -9.27
N MET A 487 27.50 23.52 -9.86
CA MET A 487 26.74 24.68 -9.37
C MET A 487 25.22 24.46 -9.48
N ALA A 488 24.73 23.83 -10.55
CA ALA A 488 23.32 23.50 -10.69
C ALA A 488 22.86 22.50 -9.62
N PHE A 489 23.66 21.48 -9.31
CA PHE A 489 23.37 20.54 -8.21
C PHE A 489 23.48 21.17 -6.82
N LYS A 490 24.35 22.17 -6.64
CA LYS A 490 24.40 22.95 -5.40
C LYS A 490 23.13 23.77 -5.19
N LEU A 491 22.60 24.39 -6.24
CA LEU A 491 21.32 25.11 -6.18
C LEU A 491 20.13 24.15 -6.06
N ASN A 492 20.27 22.93 -6.58
CA ASN A 492 19.29 21.84 -6.54
C ASN A 492 17.93 22.17 -7.20
N GLU A 493 17.94 23.03 -8.23
CA GLU A 493 16.74 23.32 -9.01
C GLU A 493 16.65 22.40 -10.24
N LYS A 494 15.62 21.53 -10.27
CA LYS A 494 15.47 20.52 -11.32
C LYS A 494 15.46 21.06 -12.75
N LYS A 495 14.78 22.18 -12.99
CA LYS A 495 14.70 22.80 -14.32
C LYS A 495 16.06 23.30 -14.79
N LEU A 496 16.82 23.90 -13.88
CA LEU A 496 18.16 24.41 -14.17
C LEU A 496 19.15 23.26 -14.40
N ILE A 497 19.06 22.19 -13.60
CA ILE A 497 19.85 20.97 -13.80
C ILE A 497 19.55 20.36 -15.18
N GLN A 498 18.27 20.27 -15.56
CA GLN A 498 17.86 19.78 -16.87
C GLN A 498 18.46 20.63 -18.00
N GLU A 499 18.30 21.94 -17.92
CA GLU A 499 18.83 22.88 -18.93
C GLU A 499 20.34 22.76 -19.08
N VAL A 500 21.08 22.70 -17.96
CA VAL A 500 22.54 22.58 -17.98
C VAL A 500 22.98 21.25 -18.59
N ILE A 501 22.32 20.15 -18.25
CA ILE A 501 22.67 18.82 -18.78
C ILE A 501 22.35 18.73 -20.27
N GLU A 502 21.18 19.20 -20.71
CA GLU A 502 20.78 19.17 -22.13
C GLU A 502 21.63 20.10 -23.01
N ALA A 503 22.23 21.14 -22.43
CA ALA A 503 23.15 22.01 -23.15
C ALA A 503 24.54 21.38 -23.41
N VAL A 504 24.90 20.29 -22.73
CA VAL A 504 26.19 19.62 -22.93
C VAL A 504 26.20 18.84 -24.25
N PRO A 505 27.15 19.10 -25.17
CA PRO A 505 27.29 18.32 -26.39
C PRO A 505 27.62 16.85 -26.10
N SER A 506 27.05 15.91 -26.86
CA SER A 506 27.27 14.46 -26.67
C SER A 506 28.75 14.05 -26.78
N SER A 507 29.58 14.81 -27.50
CA SER A 507 31.02 14.59 -27.62
C SER A 507 31.80 14.85 -26.34
N GLU A 508 31.30 15.72 -25.47
CA GLU A 508 32.00 16.17 -24.26
C GLU A 508 31.53 15.43 -22.99
N VAL A 509 30.47 14.62 -23.09
CA VAL A 509 29.91 13.85 -21.98
C VAL A 509 30.97 12.99 -21.28
N ASP A 510 31.89 12.38 -22.03
CA ASP A 510 32.94 11.51 -21.47
C ASP A 510 33.89 12.31 -20.54
N VAL A 511 34.31 13.49 -20.99
CA VAL A 511 35.20 14.38 -20.24
C VAL A 511 34.50 14.87 -18.97
N VAL A 512 33.23 15.25 -19.08
CA VAL A 512 32.43 15.69 -17.92
C VAL A 512 32.24 14.54 -16.92
N CYS A 513 31.89 13.34 -17.37
CA CYS A 513 31.73 12.18 -16.49
C CYS A 513 33.02 11.80 -15.75
N SER A 514 34.18 11.96 -16.39
CA SER A 514 35.48 11.69 -15.78
C SER A 514 35.91 12.74 -14.76
N SER A 515 35.45 13.99 -14.90
CA SER A 515 35.83 15.12 -14.04
C SER A 515 34.87 15.40 -12.89
N LEU A 516 33.68 14.78 -12.91
CA LEU A 516 32.68 14.91 -11.85
C LEU A 516 33.14 14.26 -10.53
N PRO A 517 33.02 14.95 -9.38
CA PRO A 517 33.28 14.36 -8.08
C PRO A 517 32.26 13.27 -7.72
N ASP A 518 32.72 12.22 -7.05
CA ASP A 518 31.93 11.02 -6.71
C ASP A 518 30.61 11.35 -5.97
N LEU A 519 30.58 12.39 -5.14
CA LEU A 519 29.39 12.84 -4.42
C LEU A 519 28.24 13.28 -5.33
N TYR A 520 28.57 13.90 -6.47
CA TYR A 520 27.57 14.41 -7.42
C TYR A 520 27.15 13.35 -8.45
N VAL A 521 27.92 12.26 -8.59
CA VAL A 521 27.59 11.15 -9.49
C VAL A 521 26.27 10.48 -9.07
N GLU A 522 26.06 10.27 -7.77
CA GLU A 522 24.82 9.67 -7.24
C GLU A 522 23.59 10.55 -7.52
N LYS A 523 23.70 11.85 -7.20
CA LYS A 523 22.65 12.83 -7.49
C LYS A 523 22.35 12.94 -8.98
N LEU A 524 23.38 12.84 -9.83
CA LEU A 524 23.21 12.84 -11.28
C LEU A 524 22.51 11.56 -11.75
N LEU A 525 22.85 10.38 -11.22
CA LEU A 525 22.15 9.14 -11.54
C LEU A 525 20.68 9.18 -11.12
N GLU A 526 20.37 9.72 -9.94
CA GLU A 526 18.98 9.92 -9.49
C GLU A 526 18.20 10.89 -10.38
N PHE A 527 18.86 11.98 -10.82
CA PHE A 527 18.29 12.94 -11.75
C PHE A 527 18.03 12.28 -13.11
N LEU A 528 19.01 11.56 -13.66
CA LEU A 528 18.88 10.82 -14.92
C LEU A 528 17.73 9.81 -14.86
N ALA A 529 17.59 9.08 -13.75
CA ALA A 529 16.48 8.16 -13.53
C ALA A 529 15.11 8.88 -13.61
N SER A 530 14.98 10.07 -12.99
CA SER A 530 13.75 10.86 -13.12
C SER A 530 13.55 11.48 -14.51
N ALA A 531 14.64 11.82 -15.19
CA ALA A 531 14.59 12.38 -16.54
C ALA A 531 14.17 11.33 -17.57
N PHE A 532 14.52 10.05 -17.38
CA PHE A 532 14.08 8.97 -18.27
C PHE A 532 12.56 8.79 -18.30
N GLU A 533 11.87 9.05 -17.18
CA GLU A 533 10.42 8.91 -17.10
C GLU A 533 9.68 10.06 -17.80
N THR A 534 10.31 11.24 -17.91
CA THR A 534 9.65 12.48 -18.33
C THR A 534 10.10 12.99 -19.69
N SER A 535 11.35 12.76 -20.06
CA SER A 535 11.96 13.34 -21.26
C SER A 535 11.77 12.49 -22.51
N CYS A 536 11.88 13.15 -23.68
CA CYS A 536 11.88 12.47 -24.98
C CYS A 536 13.30 12.13 -25.49
N HIS A 537 14.35 12.63 -24.83
CA HIS A 537 15.76 12.48 -25.25
C HIS A 537 16.39 11.18 -24.74
N LEU A 538 15.77 10.04 -25.03
CA LEU A 538 16.19 8.73 -24.51
C LEU A 538 17.64 8.37 -24.85
N GLU A 539 18.07 8.53 -26.10
CA GLU A 539 19.44 8.23 -26.54
C GLU A 539 20.47 9.06 -25.75
N PHE A 540 20.20 10.35 -25.59
CA PHE A 540 21.09 11.28 -24.90
C PHE A 540 21.30 10.86 -23.43
N TYR A 541 20.22 10.62 -22.70
CA TYR A 541 20.32 10.20 -21.30
C TYR A 541 20.91 8.79 -21.14
N LEU A 542 20.68 7.89 -22.11
CA LEU A 542 21.31 6.57 -22.11
C LEU A 542 22.83 6.66 -22.27
N ILE A 543 23.33 7.56 -23.13
CA ILE A 543 24.77 7.81 -23.28
C ILE A 543 25.37 8.30 -21.95
N TRP A 544 24.71 9.24 -21.28
CA TRP A 544 25.12 9.73 -19.96
C TRP A 544 25.18 8.60 -18.92
N ALA A 545 24.09 7.84 -18.77
CA ALA A 545 24.01 6.75 -17.80
C ALA A 545 25.07 5.67 -18.08
N HIS A 546 25.25 5.30 -19.35
CA HIS A 546 26.26 4.32 -19.75
C HIS A 546 27.67 4.78 -19.39
N LYS A 547 28.04 6.03 -19.70
CA LYS A 547 29.36 6.58 -19.41
C LYS A 547 29.63 6.72 -17.92
N LEU A 548 28.67 7.20 -17.14
CA LEU A 548 28.79 7.29 -15.68
C LEU A 548 28.99 5.92 -15.04
N LEU A 549 28.20 4.93 -15.44
CA LEU A 549 28.31 3.56 -14.91
C LEU A 549 29.61 2.87 -15.31
N MET A 550 30.11 3.11 -16.53
CA MET A 550 31.39 2.55 -16.99
C MET A 550 32.59 3.10 -16.20
N LEU A 551 32.58 4.39 -15.85
CA LEU A 551 33.69 5.04 -15.12
C LEU A 551 33.61 4.81 -13.61
N HIS A 552 32.42 4.99 -13.01
CA HIS A 552 32.24 5.01 -11.56
C HIS A 552 31.62 3.72 -10.99
N GLY A 553 31.29 2.74 -11.83
CA GLY A 553 30.59 1.52 -11.43
C GLY A 553 31.30 0.68 -10.36
N GLN A 554 32.63 0.60 -10.39
CA GLN A 554 33.37 -0.13 -9.35
C GLN A 554 33.25 0.52 -7.98
N LYS A 555 33.29 1.86 -7.93
CA LYS A 555 33.16 2.62 -6.67
C LYS A 555 31.75 2.52 -6.10
N LEU A 556 30.72 2.54 -6.96
CA LEU A 556 29.32 2.37 -6.58
C LEU A 556 29.05 0.98 -5.97
N LYS A 557 29.75 -0.06 -6.43
CA LYS A 557 29.58 -1.44 -5.92
C LYS A 557 30.25 -1.67 -4.57
N THR A 558 31.29 -0.90 -4.23
CA THR A 558 32.03 -1.04 -2.97
C THR A 558 31.40 -0.30 -1.79
N ARG A 559 30.45 0.60 -2.07
CA ARG A 559 29.56 1.17 -1.07
C ARG A 559 28.40 0.21 -0.82
#